data_AF-A0A434W4F0-F1
#
_entry.id   AF-A0A434W4F0-F1
#
_cell.length_a   1.000
_cell.length_b   1.000
_cell.length_c   1.000
_cell.angle_alpha   90.00
_cell.angle_beta   90.00
_cell.angle_gamma   90.00
#
_symmetry.space_group_name_H-M   'P 1'
#
loop_
_entity.id
_entity.type
_entity.pdbx_description
1 polymer ?
#
loop_
_entity_poly.entity_id
_entity_poly.type
_entity_poly.pdbx_seq_one_letter_code
_entity_poly.pdbx_strand_id
1 'polypeptide(L)'
;VPKLVGEGLDIYPGRLPLAEAVGRIEAVYKPYHETLKRLLTRTHARFAYAVLIDCHSMPASIRVGDNGVRPDFIIGDRFGISAAASLTERAIGLLTGMGYAVAHNKPYAGGFITEHYGRPARHLHALQIEVNRGLYMNERTFQKSAGFDALADDLTRFSAELVAMPDHHFVDLPLAAE
;
A
#
# COMPACT_ATOMS: atom_id res chain seq x y z
N VAL A 1 17.16 -1.39 -10.99
CA VAL A 1 17.86 -1.40 -9.69
C VAL A 1 18.14 0.05 -9.30
N PRO A 2 17.73 0.50 -8.09
CA PRO A 2 17.95 1.87 -7.63
C PRO A 2 19.43 2.27 -7.71
N LYS A 3 19.70 3.52 -8.04
CA LYS A 3 21.07 4.07 -8.13
C LYS A 3 21.34 5.19 -7.13
N LEU A 4 20.28 5.87 -6.67
CA LEU A 4 20.33 7.03 -5.80
C LEU A 4 19.54 6.77 -4.52
N VAL A 5 19.99 7.30 -3.40
CA VAL A 5 19.20 7.43 -2.18
C VAL A 5 18.28 8.66 -2.23
N GLY A 6 17.44 8.86 -1.21
CA GLY A 6 16.50 9.96 -1.14
C GLY A 6 17.15 11.35 -1.23
N GLU A 7 18.37 11.55 -0.71
CA GLU A 7 19.12 12.81 -0.85
C GLU A 7 19.85 12.97 -2.19
N GLY A 8 19.63 12.08 -3.16
CA GLY A 8 20.28 12.14 -4.47
C GLY A 8 21.75 11.71 -4.47
N LEU A 9 22.23 11.11 -3.37
CA LEU A 9 23.57 10.52 -3.30
C LEU A 9 23.59 9.16 -4.02
N ASP A 10 24.70 8.87 -4.69
CA ASP A 10 24.91 7.58 -5.33
C ASP A 10 24.98 6.45 -4.28
N ILE A 11 24.25 5.37 -4.56
CA ILE A 11 24.32 4.12 -3.77
C ILE A 11 25.61 3.36 -4.09
N TYR A 12 26.10 3.49 -5.32
CA TYR A 12 27.29 2.79 -5.81
C TYR A 12 28.29 3.78 -6.38
N PRO A 13 29.61 3.55 -6.22
CA PRO A 13 30.64 4.42 -6.76
C PRO A 13 30.72 4.45 -8.30
N GLY A 14 29.88 3.66 -9.00
CA GLY A 14 29.87 3.55 -10.45
C GLY A 14 28.67 2.76 -10.96
N ARG A 15 28.66 2.47 -12.26
CA ARG A 15 27.58 1.68 -12.87
C ARG A 15 27.58 0.26 -12.34
N LEU A 16 26.41 -0.20 -11.91
CA LEU A 16 26.20 -1.61 -11.55
C LEU A 16 26.45 -2.50 -12.78
N PRO A 17 27.28 -3.56 -12.68
CA PRO A 17 27.48 -4.51 -13.77
C PRO A 17 26.16 -5.12 -14.23
N LEU A 18 26.00 -5.32 -15.54
CA LEU A 18 24.77 -5.88 -16.11
C LEU A 18 24.45 -7.25 -15.51
N ALA A 19 25.45 -8.12 -15.39
CA ALA A 19 25.28 -9.46 -14.83
C ALA A 19 24.73 -9.43 -13.40
N GLU A 20 25.17 -8.47 -12.59
CA GLU A 20 24.66 -8.30 -11.23
C GLU A 20 23.22 -7.78 -11.23
N ALA A 21 22.91 -6.78 -12.07
CA ALA A 21 21.55 -6.28 -12.21
C ALA A 21 20.56 -7.37 -12.64
N VAL A 22 20.95 -8.18 -13.63
CA VAL A 22 20.18 -9.35 -14.10
C VAL A 22 20.05 -10.37 -12.98
N GLY A 23 21.14 -10.69 -12.26
CA GLY A 23 21.09 -11.62 -11.12
C GLY A 23 20.08 -11.21 -10.06
N ARG A 24 20.01 -9.91 -9.70
CA ARG A 24 19.01 -9.39 -8.75
C ARG A 24 17.57 -9.48 -9.31
N ILE A 25 17.40 -9.28 -10.61
CA ILE A 25 16.08 -9.41 -11.25
C ILE A 25 15.60 -10.86 -11.20
N GLU A 26 16.44 -11.81 -11.59
CA GLU A 26 16.09 -13.23 -11.63
C GLU A 26 15.91 -13.84 -10.24
N ALA A 27 16.76 -13.47 -9.27
CA ALA A 27 16.77 -14.11 -7.95
C ALA A 27 15.86 -13.43 -6.91
N VAL A 28 15.50 -12.15 -7.10
CA VAL A 28 14.72 -11.39 -6.11
C VAL A 28 13.42 -10.86 -6.70
N TYR A 29 13.50 -10.07 -7.78
CA TYR A 29 12.33 -9.40 -8.34
C TYR A 29 11.30 -10.39 -8.92
N LYS A 30 11.73 -11.28 -9.81
CA LYS A 30 10.80 -12.23 -10.45
C LYS A 30 10.15 -13.19 -9.44
N PRO A 31 10.89 -13.84 -8.50
CA PRO A 31 10.27 -14.77 -7.55
C PRO A 31 9.24 -14.10 -6.63
N TYR A 32 9.50 -12.84 -6.23
CA TYR A 32 8.54 -12.03 -5.49
C TYR A 32 7.25 -11.81 -6.30
N HIS A 33 7.37 -11.32 -7.53
CA HIS A 33 6.21 -11.01 -8.38
C HIS A 33 5.44 -12.25 -8.85
N GLU A 34 6.13 -13.37 -9.08
CA GLU A 34 5.51 -14.67 -9.37
C GLU A 34 4.69 -15.17 -8.18
N THR A 35 5.22 -15.05 -6.96
CA THR A 35 4.50 -15.43 -5.75
C THR A 35 3.28 -14.55 -5.54
N LEU A 36 3.42 -13.23 -5.68
CA LEU A 36 2.31 -12.29 -5.55
C LEU A 36 1.20 -12.57 -6.58
N LYS A 37 1.58 -12.79 -7.85
CA LYS A 37 0.66 -13.15 -8.92
C LYS A 37 -0.09 -14.46 -8.60
N ARG A 38 0.62 -15.49 -8.14
CA ARG A 38 0.02 -16.78 -7.76
C ARG A 38 -1.01 -16.61 -6.63
N LEU A 39 -0.71 -15.81 -5.61
CA LEU A 39 -1.63 -15.55 -4.50
C LEU A 39 -2.89 -14.82 -4.96
N LEU A 40 -2.74 -13.79 -5.79
CA LEU A 40 -3.86 -13.05 -6.38
C LEU A 40 -4.74 -13.95 -7.26
N THR A 41 -4.13 -14.71 -8.18
CA THR A 41 -4.86 -15.62 -9.06
C THR A 41 -5.62 -16.68 -8.24
N ARG A 42 -5.00 -17.26 -7.21
CA ARG A 42 -5.67 -18.25 -6.35
C ARG A 42 -6.84 -17.65 -5.59
N THR A 43 -6.68 -16.43 -5.07
CA THR A 43 -7.73 -15.73 -4.31
C THR A 43 -8.90 -15.38 -5.22
N HIS A 44 -8.62 -14.77 -6.37
CA HIS A 44 -9.63 -14.45 -7.37
C HIS A 44 -10.37 -15.69 -7.89
N ALA A 45 -9.66 -16.79 -8.16
CA ALA A 45 -10.30 -18.04 -8.59
C ALA A 45 -11.24 -18.63 -7.53
N ARG A 46 -10.96 -18.39 -6.24
CA ARG A 46 -11.76 -18.90 -5.12
C ARG A 46 -12.96 -18.02 -4.80
N PHE A 47 -12.81 -16.71 -4.89
CA PHE A 47 -13.79 -15.75 -4.36
C PHE A 47 -14.40 -14.84 -5.44
N ALA A 48 -14.01 -15.00 -6.71
CA ALA A 48 -14.36 -14.13 -7.83
C ALA A 48 -13.79 -12.69 -7.76
N TYR A 49 -13.04 -12.36 -6.71
CA TYR A 49 -12.28 -11.11 -6.57
C TYR A 49 -11.01 -11.33 -5.73
N ALA A 50 -10.08 -10.38 -5.76
CA ALA A 50 -8.96 -10.34 -4.83
C ALA A 50 -8.62 -8.91 -4.43
N VAL A 51 -8.26 -8.71 -3.16
CA VAL A 51 -7.79 -7.44 -2.62
C VAL A 51 -6.33 -7.59 -2.17
N LEU A 52 -5.46 -6.72 -2.70
CA LEU A 52 -4.06 -6.59 -2.30
C LEU A 52 -3.87 -5.30 -1.51
N ILE A 53 -3.40 -5.43 -0.27
CA ILE A 53 -2.95 -4.29 0.53
C ILE A 53 -1.42 -4.20 0.42
N ASP A 54 -0.95 -3.11 -0.20
CA ASP A 54 0.47 -2.80 -0.39
C ASP A 54 0.94 -1.90 0.76
N CYS A 55 1.54 -2.51 1.78
CA CYS A 55 1.90 -1.84 3.03
C CYS A 55 3.29 -1.19 2.96
N HIS A 56 3.36 0.08 3.33
CA HIS A 56 4.59 0.88 3.34
C HIS A 56 4.68 1.75 4.59
N SER A 57 5.82 2.41 4.73
CA SER A 57 5.99 3.48 5.71
C SER A 57 6.76 4.64 5.09
N MET A 58 6.39 5.85 5.48
CA MET A 58 6.94 7.09 4.95
C MET A 58 7.68 7.90 6.03
N PRO A 59 8.62 8.77 5.65
CA PRO A 59 9.30 9.64 6.59
C PRO A 59 8.38 10.58 7.37
N ALA A 60 8.68 10.87 8.63
CA ALA A 60 7.88 11.80 9.44
C ALA A 60 8.01 13.27 8.97
N SER A 61 8.95 13.54 8.07
CA SER A 61 9.16 14.83 7.43
C SER A 61 8.15 15.14 6.31
N ILE A 62 7.36 14.16 5.85
CA ILE A 62 6.35 14.38 4.81
C ILE A 62 5.27 15.36 5.27
N ARG A 63 4.89 16.25 4.36
CA ARG A 63 3.85 17.28 4.53
C ARG A 63 2.94 17.29 3.33
N VAL A 64 1.66 17.57 3.56
CA VAL A 64 0.63 17.64 2.52
C VAL A 64 -0.14 18.94 2.63
N GLY A 65 -0.44 19.53 1.46
CA GLY A 65 -1.18 20.78 1.32
C GLY A 65 -0.39 22.02 1.73
N ASP A 66 -0.95 23.18 1.39
CA ASP A 66 -0.32 24.48 1.62
C ASP A 66 -0.16 24.80 3.13
N ASN A 67 -1.04 24.24 3.96
CA ASN A 67 -0.99 24.38 5.41
C ASN A 67 0.03 23.43 6.07
N GLY A 68 0.70 22.56 5.30
CA GLY A 68 1.77 21.69 5.80
C GLY A 68 1.30 20.67 6.84
N VAL A 69 0.15 20.03 6.61
CA VAL A 69 -0.34 18.98 7.52
C VAL A 69 0.60 17.77 7.44
N ARG A 70 0.90 17.17 8.60
CA ARG A 70 1.60 15.88 8.69
C ARG A 70 0.56 14.78 8.71
N PRO A 71 0.34 14.03 7.61
CA PRO A 71 -0.51 12.86 7.67
C PRO A 71 0.15 11.78 8.53
N ASP A 72 -0.67 11.09 9.32
CA ASP A 72 -0.35 9.85 10.00
C ASP A 72 -0.39 8.68 9.02
N PHE A 73 -1.36 8.73 8.09
CA PHE A 73 -1.53 7.74 7.03
C PHE A 73 -1.74 8.39 5.66
N ILE A 74 -1.26 7.74 4.60
CA ILE A 74 -1.63 8.07 3.23
C ILE A 74 -2.20 6.83 2.55
N ILE A 75 -3.41 6.96 2.02
CA ILE A 75 -4.07 5.93 1.24
C ILE A 75 -3.89 6.23 -0.25
N GLY A 76 -3.36 5.27 -1.01
CA GLY A 76 -3.08 5.39 -2.44
C GLY A 76 -3.83 4.35 -3.26
N ASP A 77 -4.74 4.79 -4.14
CA ASP A 77 -5.55 3.93 -5.02
C ASP A 77 -5.39 4.27 -6.51
N ARG A 78 -4.29 4.96 -6.83
CA ARG A 78 -3.96 5.46 -8.18
C ARG A 78 -5.09 6.34 -8.73
N PHE A 79 -5.64 7.22 -7.90
CA PHE A 79 -6.77 8.08 -8.25
C PHE A 79 -8.00 7.27 -8.70
N GLY A 80 -8.29 6.18 -7.98
CA GLY A 80 -9.41 5.28 -8.23
C GLY A 80 -9.17 4.23 -9.32
N ILE A 81 -7.97 4.17 -9.92
CA ILE A 81 -7.67 3.23 -11.01
C ILE A 81 -7.31 1.83 -10.47
N SER A 82 -6.74 1.73 -9.27
CA SER A 82 -6.23 0.44 -8.76
C SER A 82 -7.17 -0.28 -7.80
N ALA A 83 -8.17 0.39 -7.22
CA ALA A 83 -9.11 -0.20 -6.26
C ALA A 83 -10.54 0.32 -6.44
N ALA A 84 -11.52 -0.39 -5.87
CA ALA A 84 -12.89 0.11 -5.80
C ALA A 84 -12.98 1.26 -4.80
N ALA A 85 -13.81 2.26 -5.07
CA ALA A 85 -13.97 3.44 -4.20
C ALA A 85 -14.39 3.08 -2.78
N SER A 86 -15.28 2.10 -2.63
CA SER A 86 -15.74 1.57 -1.34
C SER A 86 -14.60 1.08 -0.43
N LEU A 87 -13.57 0.45 -1.01
CA LEU A 87 -12.40 -0.01 -0.27
C LEU A 87 -11.58 1.16 0.26
N THR A 88 -11.31 2.15 -0.60
CA THR A 88 -10.59 3.37 -0.25
C THR A 88 -11.33 4.14 0.84
N GLU A 89 -12.63 4.38 0.65
CA GLU A 89 -13.48 5.14 1.58
C GLU A 89 -13.55 4.45 2.95
N ARG A 90 -13.71 3.11 2.97
CA ARG A 90 -13.68 2.33 4.22
C ARG A 90 -12.34 2.46 4.93
N ALA A 91 -11.23 2.34 4.21
CA ALA A 91 -9.89 2.45 4.81
C ALA A 91 -9.66 3.84 5.43
N ILE A 92 -9.98 4.91 4.69
CA ILE A 92 -9.86 6.29 5.17
C ILE A 92 -10.78 6.52 6.39
N GLY A 93 -12.03 6.06 6.31
CA GLY A 93 -13.02 6.22 7.37
C GLY A 93 -12.63 5.53 8.67
N LEU A 94 -12.11 4.29 8.60
CA LEU A 94 -11.65 3.55 9.77
C LEU A 94 -10.50 4.27 10.47
N LEU A 95 -9.46 4.67 9.73
CA LEU A 95 -8.28 5.33 10.30
C LEU A 95 -8.65 6.72 10.86
N THR A 96 -9.46 7.49 10.16
CA THR A 96 -9.94 8.79 10.65
C THR A 96 -10.81 8.61 11.91
N GLY A 97 -11.65 7.58 11.95
CA GLY A 97 -12.47 7.23 13.12
C GLY A 97 -11.65 6.80 14.34
N MET A 98 -10.44 6.28 14.13
CA MET A 98 -9.46 6.01 15.20
C MET A 98 -8.70 7.28 15.65
N GLY A 99 -8.93 8.42 15.01
CA GLY A 99 -8.32 9.71 15.36
C GLY A 99 -7.08 10.07 14.55
N TYR A 100 -6.73 9.31 13.52
CA TYR A 100 -5.56 9.59 12.68
C TYR A 100 -5.82 10.67 11.62
N ALA A 101 -4.79 11.46 11.32
CA ALA A 101 -4.80 12.34 10.16
C ALA A 101 -4.50 11.54 8.87
N VAL A 102 -5.50 11.41 8.00
CA VAL A 102 -5.37 10.61 6.77
C VAL A 102 -5.35 11.53 5.53
N ALA A 103 -4.36 11.34 4.66
CA ALA A 103 -4.35 11.93 3.32
C ALA A 103 -4.66 10.89 2.24
N HIS A 104 -5.15 11.34 1.09
CA HIS A 104 -5.48 10.49 -0.05
C HIS A 104 -4.66 10.89 -1.28
N ASN A 105 -3.98 9.91 -1.87
CA ASN A 105 -3.18 9.99 -3.09
C ASN A 105 -2.04 11.03 -3.14
N LYS A 106 -1.74 11.76 -2.06
CA LYS A 106 -0.72 12.81 -2.05
C LYS A 106 0.20 12.71 -0.82
N PRO A 107 1.53 12.75 -1.00
CA PRO A 107 2.27 12.69 -2.28
C PRO A 107 2.27 11.29 -2.92
N TYR A 108 1.78 10.26 -2.23
CA TYR A 108 1.84 8.88 -2.69
C TYR A 108 0.47 8.39 -3.17
N ALA A 109 0.30 8.32 -4.48
CA ALA A 109 -0.92 7.80 -5.11
C ALA A 109 -0.93 6.29 -5.31
N GLY A 110 0.19 5.62 -5.08
CA GLY A 110 0.38 4.22 -5.47
C GLY A 110 1.53 4.04 -6.44
N GLY A 111 2.33 3.00 -6.22
CA GLY A 111 3.48 2.63 -7.05
C GLY A 111 3.21 1.49 -8.04
N PHE A 112 4.29 0.80 -8.43
CA PHE A 112 4.25 -0.31 -9.38
C PHE A 112 3.26 -1.42 -8.98
N ILE A 113 3.15 -1.76 -7.70
CA ILE A 113 2.24 -2.82 -7.22
C ILE A 113 0.79 -2.45 -7.53
N THR A 114 0.35 -1.26 -7.09
CA THR A 114 -1.00 -0.77 -7.36
C THR A 114 -1.30 -0.65 -8.86
N GLU A 115 -0.35 -0.13 -9.64
CA GLU A 115 -0.49 0.01 -11.09
C GLU A 115 -0.55 -1.33 -11.83
N HIS A 116 0.25 -2.30 -11.41
CA HIS A 116 0.40 -3.57 -12.12
C HIS A 116 -0.72 -4.56 -11.76
N TYR A 117 -1.09 -4.62 -10.48
CA TYR A 117 -2.02 -5.63 -9.96
C TYR A 117 -3.45 -5.12 -9.75
N GLY A 118 -3.65 -3.80 -9.64
CA GLY A 118 -4.99 -3.21 -9.54
C GLY A 118 -5.70 -3.17 -10.89
N ARG A 119 -6.76 -3.96 -11.05
CA ARG A 119 -7.68 -3.96 -12.20
C ARG A 119 -9.12 -4.11 -11.67
N PRO A 120 -9.72 -3.06 -11.09
CA PRO A 120 -11.05 -3.16 -10.45
C PRO A 120 -12.14 -3.66 -11.41
N ALA A 121 -12.08 -3.30 -12.69
CA ALA A 121 -12.97 -3.83 -13.74
C ALA A 121 -12.86 -5.35 -13.99
N ARG A 122 -11.88 -6.01 -13.37
CA ARG A 122 -11.69 -7.47 -13.34
C ARG A 122 -11.66 -8.00 -11.90
N HIS A 123 -12.28 -7.27 -10.96
CA HIS A 123 -12.38 -7.64 -9.55
C HIS A 123 -11.03 -7.89 -8.86
N LEU A 124 -9.96 -7.24 -9.35
CA LEU A 124 -8.64 -7.24 -8.73
C LEU A 124 -8.38 -5.84 -8.18
N HIS A 125 -8.27 -5.71 -6.87
CA HIS A 125 -8.10 -4.42 -6.20
C HIS A 125 -6.72 -4.36 -5.55
N ALA A 126 -6.03 -3.23 -5.66
CA ALA A 126 -4.76 -2.98 -5.01
C ALA A 126 -4.77 -1.59 -4.36
N LEU A 127 -4.56 -1.54 -3.04
CA LEU A 127 -4.56 -0.32 -2.25
C LEU A 127 -3.22 -0.18 -1.52
N GLN A 128 -2.58 0.98 -1.68
CA GLN A 128 -1.36 1.32 -0.94
C GLN A 128 -1.71 1.99 0.38
N ILE A 129 -1.02 1.60 1.45
CA ILE A 129 -1.11 2.24 2.77
C ILE A 129 0.28 2.66 3.21
N GLU A 130 0.49 3.95 3.38
CA GLU A 130 1.73 4.53 3.92
C GLU A 130 1.52 4.92 5.38
N VAL A 131 2.36 4.37 6.28
CA VAL A 131 2.34 4.70 7.71
C VAL A 131 3.44 5.71 8.03
N ASN A 132 3.12 6.80 8.71
CA ASN A 132 4.11 7.76 9.18
C ASN A 132 5.02 7.10 10.24
N ARG A 133 6.32 7.03 9.97
CA ARG A 133 7.31 6.41 10.86
C ARG A 133 7.41 7.06 12.24
N GLY A 134 7.06 8.35 12.34
CA GLY A 134 7.05 9.09 13.60
C GLY A 134 6.06 8.52 14.63
N LEU A 135 5.08 7.73 14.20
CA LEU A 135 4.11 7.08 15.09
C LEU A 135 4.73 5.94 15.89
N TYR A 136 5.70 5.20 15.32
CA TYR A 136 6.09 3.89 15.86
C TYR A 136 7.61 3.67 15.98
N MET A 137 8.45 4.54 15.43
CA MET A 137 9.90 4.39 15.57
C MET A 137 10.67 5.70 15.51
N ASN A 138 11.88 5.68 16.07
CA ASN A 138 12.86 6.72 15.88
C ASN A 138 13.62 6.50 14.56
N GLU A 139 13.42 7.37 13.58
CA GLU A 139 13.97 7.20 12.21
C GLU A 139 15.50 7.24 12.12
N ARG A 140 16.20 7.70 13.16
CA ARG A 140 17.67 7.73 13.17
C ARG A 140 18.27 6.45 13.72
N THR A 141 17.62 5.84 14.70
CA THR A 141 18.12 4.65 15.41
C THR A 141 17.41 3.37 14.97
N PHE A 142 16.30 3.49 14.24
CA PHE A 142 15.38 2.41 13.87
C PHE A 142 14.80 1.63 15.06
N GLN A 143 14.92 2.19 16.27
CA GLN A 143 14.31 1.61 17.46
C GLN A 143 12.83 1.98 17.53
N LYS A 144 12.01 1.00 17.97
CA LYS A 144 10.59 1.21 18.24
C LYS A 144 10.41 2.34 19.26
N SER A 145 9.43 3.20 19.02
CA SER A 145 8.99 4.19 20.00
C SER A 145 7.97 3.56 20.95
N ALA A 146 7.57 4.29 22.00
CA ALA A 146 6.48 3.88 22.89
C ALA A 146 5.12 3.75 22.16
N GLY A 147 4.97 4.34 20.97
CA GLY A 147 3.75 4.26 20.16
C GLY A 147 3.64 2.98 19.32
N PHE A 148 4.69 2.14 19.26
CA PHE A 148 4.69 0.96 18.40
C PHE A 148 3.56 -0.02 18.71
N ASP A 149 3.42 -0.41 19.97
CA ASP A 149 2.46 -1.44 20.36
C ASP A 149 1.02 -0.95 20.20
N ALA A 150 0.75 0.31 20.58
CA ALA A 150 -0.56 0.93 20.36
C ALA A 150 -0.93 1.02 18.87
N LEU A 151 0.03 1.39 18.00
CA LEU A 151 -0.20 1.40 16.56
C LEU A 151 -0.41 0.00 15.99
N ALA A 152 0.30 -1.00 16.50
CA ALA A 152 0.11 -2.39 16.08
C ALA A 152 -1.29 -2.91 16.45
N ASP A 153 -1.80 -2.56 17.63
CA ASP A 153 -3.17 -2.88 18.06
C ASP A 153 -4.21 -2.17 17.17
N ASP A 154 -4.00 -0.90 16.85
CA ASP A 154 -4.87 -0.14 15.94
C ASP A 154 -4.88 -0.74 14.54
N LEU A 155 -3.72 -1.08 13.98
CA LEU A 155 -3.62 -1.72 12.67
C LEU A 155 -4.23 -3.13 12.65
N THR A 156 -4.20 -3.84 13.78
CA THR A 156 -4.87 -5.13 13.93
C THR A 156 -6.39 -4.95 13.87
N ARG A 157 -6.94 -3.97 14.60
CA ARG A 157 -8.37 -3.63 14.53
C ARG A 157 -8.77 -3.15 13.13
N PHE A 158 -7.98 -2.28 12.53
CA PHE A 158 -8.16 -1.80 11.17
C PHE A 158 -8.23 -2.95 10.16
N SER A 159 -7.28 -3.90 10.23
CA SER A 159 -7.24 -5.04 9.31
C SER A 159 -8.46 -5.94 9.48
N ALA A 160 -8.89 -6.20 10.72
CA ALA A 160 -10.09 -6.98 11.00
C ALA A 160 -11.35 -6.32 10.40
N GLU A 161 -11.51 -5.01 10.60
CA GLU A 161 -12.65 -4.24 10.07
C GLU A 161 -12.64 -4.11 8.54
N LEU A 162 -11.46 -4.04 7.93
CA LEU A 162 -11.32 -4.00 6.47
C LEU A 162 -11.66 -5.36 5.84
N VAL A 163 -11.23 -6.46 6.47
CA VAL A 163 -11.55 -7.82 6.02
C VAL A 163 -13.04 -8.16 6.21
N ALA A 164 -13.71 -7.55 7.19
CA ALA A 164 -15.13 -7.72 7.42
C ALA A 164 -16.03 -6.97 6.40
N MET A 165 -15.45 -6.25 5.43
CA MET A 165 -16.22 -5.62 4.36
C MET A 165 -17.05 -6.65 3.58
N PRO A 166 -18.35 -6.38 3.34
CA PRO A 166 -19.17 -7.27 2.54
C PRO A 166 -18.66 -7.45 1.10
N ASP A 167 -18.70 -8.69 0.60
CA ASP A 167 -18.20 -9.07 -0.73
C ASP A 167 -18.84 -8.30 -1.89
N HIS A 168 -20.09 -7.83 -1.74
CA HIS A 168 -20.82 -7.07 -2.78
C HIS A 168 -20.15 -5.73 -3.15
N HIS A 169 -19.15 -5.28 -2.39
CA HIS A 169 -18.32 -4.14 -2.75
C HIS A 169 -17.26 -4.45 -3.82
N PHE A 170 -17.01 -5.73 -4.11
CA PHE A 170 -15.91 -6.20 -4.96
C PHE A 170 -16.37 -7.01 -6.18
N VAL A 171 -17.60 -7.52 -6.14
CA VAL A 171 -18.21 -8.25 -7.26
C VAL A 171 -19.43 -7.50 -7.77
N ASP A 172 -19.72 -7.65 -9.05
CA ASP A 172 -20.98 -7.13 -9.60
C ASP A 172 -22.15 -7.89 -8.95
N LEU A 173 -23.15 -7.15 -8.48
CA LEU A 173 -24.41 -7.77 -8.09
C LEU A 173 -25.03 -8.40 -9.34
N PRO A 174 -25.53 -9.65 -9.28
CA PRO A 174 -26.31 -10.19 -10.39
C PRO A 174 -27.40 -9.18 -10.72
N LEU A 175 -27.46 -8.74 -11.98
CA LEU A 175 -28.63 -8.02 -12.47
C LEU A 175 -29.83 -8.88 -12.10
N ALA A 176 -30.69 -8.36 -11.23
CA ALA A 176 -31.96 -9.01 -10.96
C ALA A 176 -32.65 -9.16 -12.32
N ALA A 177 -32.81 -10.40 -12.77
CA ALA A 177 -33.63 -10.70 -13.92
C ALA A 177 -35.08 -10.35 -13.52
N GLU A 178 -35.61 -9.26 -14.09
CA GLU A 178 -37.05 -9.09 -14.28
C GLU A 178 -37.53 -10.04 -15.37
#